data_AF-A0A8J3JK56-F1
#
_entry.id   AF-A0A8J3JK56-F1
#
_cell.length_a   1.000
_cell.length_b   1.000
_cell.length_c   1.000
_cell.angle_alpha   90.00
_cell.angle_beta   90.00
_cell.angle_gamma   90.00
#
_symmetry.space_group_name_H-M   'P 1'
#
loop_
_entity.id
_entity.type
_entity.pdbx_description
1 polymer ?
#
loop_
_entity_poly.entity_id
_entity_poly.type
_entity_poly.pdbx_seq_one_letter_code
_entity_poly.pdbx_strand_id
1 'polypeptide(L)'
;MIDLKDLLDDRSTTPPEVSQHLRLDQVQGRIAVRRRRRTTAAGALAALIALVVVGYTVAPGLRAAPEPAVTRIPPTVKGFPKYNFGTKVVAAERTAPGVTTLTLTWLPAPTVTTYTVIEKCWTALNGGTIEVDIKVNGGPRLGGSCGGGWTSALDEQARARAARGEPIVFTMTATGYGDYDSTAGEWRTGPLPADAVLGMAVAEPVPFADYPLPSRPERLKPLDLREVIVNEGITYAPISEAVEVHSDPADPSRPQRITLLWQDHYSLVMAAQTPGVLTFAADGSDFDTASWWSYEGGHIVRDWDTADYQPLPPIPGFVRPPAGTVVTLTVTPQHFTGAWAVRLVAGKETPGRS
;
A
#
# COMPACT_ATOMS: atom_id res chain seq x y z
N MET A 1 68.37 -21.94 25.39
CA MET A 1 68.32 -22.18 26.85
C MET A 1 68.53 -20.80 27.46
N ILE A 2 67.46 -20.16 27.93
CA ILE A 2 67.51 -18.78 28.42
C ILE A 2 68.14 -18.80 29.81
N ASP A 3 69.21 -18.03 29.98
CA ASP A 3 69.98 -17.96 31.21
C ASP A 3 69.13 -17.33 32.32
N LEU A 4 69.06 -18.01 33.46
CA LEU A 4 68.29 -17.56 34.63
C LEU A 4 68.88 -16.27 35.22
N LYS A 5 70.16 -15.95 34.91
CA LYS A 5 70.76 -14.66 35.28
C LYS A 5 70.15 -13.48 34.53
N ASP A 6 69.90 -13.61 33.23
CA ASP A 6 69.34 -12.52 32.43
C ASP A 6 67.90 -12.18 32.87
N LEU A 7 67.13 -13.17 33.33
CA LEU A 7 65.77 -12.98 33.84
C LEU A 7 65.71 -12.33 35.23
N LEU A 8 66.81 -12.37 36.00
CA LEU A 8 66.89 -11.75 37.32
C LEU A 8 67.43 -10.32 37.26
N ASP A 9 68.32 -10.01 36.32
CA ASP A 9 68.79 -8.64 36.10
C ASP A 9 67.69 -7.72 35.56
N ASP A 10 66.82 -8.24 34.69
CA ASP A 10 65.70 -7.48 34.09
C ASP A 10 64.60 -7.07 35.10
N ARG A 11 64.61 -7.66 36.30
CA ARG A 11 63.70 -7.29 37.41
C ARG A 11 64.31 -6.34 38.44
N SER A 12 65.59 -6.02 38.33
CA SER A 12 66.29 -5.17 39.30
C SER A 12 66.33 -3.69 38.93
N THR A 13 65.91 -3.32 37.71
CA THR A 13 65.75 -1.91 37.32
C THR A 13 64.62 -1.25 38.10
N THR A 14 65.04 -0.48 39.11
CA THR A 14 64.16 0.39 39.90
C THR A 14 63.50 1.38 38.93
N PRO A 15 62.15 1.48 38.91
CA PRO A 15 61.48 2.43 38.03
C PRO A 15 61.93 3.85 38.39
N PRO A 16 62.14 4.74 37.41
CA PRO A 16 62.39 6.15 37.71
C PRO A 16 61.22 6.66 38.55
N GLU A 17 61.54 7.46 39.58
CA GLU A 17 60.57 8.19 40.40
C GLU A 17 59.69 9.06 39.49
N VAL A 18 58.61 8.46 38.99
CA VAL A 18 57.51 9.18 38.37
C VAL A 18 56.76 9.84 39.52
N SER A 19 57.25 11.02 39.86
CA SER A 19 56.64 12.10 40.62
C SER A 19 55.22 11.79 41.10
N GLN A 20 55.08 11.47 42.39
CA GLN A 20 53.80 11.21 43.07
C GLN A 20 52.75 12.33 42.86
N HIS A 21 53.20 13.53 42.49
CA HIS A 21 52.33 14.66 42.13
C HIS A 21 51.47 14.44 40.88
N LEU A 22 51.94 13.70 39.86
CA LEU A 22 51.14 13.46 38.64
C LEU A 22 49.98 12.48 38.85
N ARG A 23 50.08 11.60 39.87
CA ARG A 23 48.99 10.67 40.21
C ARG A 23 47.85 11.35 40.97
N LEU A 24 48.11 12.44 41.70
CA LEU A 24 47.06 13.17 42.42
C LEU A 24 46.20 14.02 41.48
N ASP A 25 46.79 14.67 40.46
CA ASP A 25 46.06 15.47 39.48
C ASP A 25 45.14 14.62 38.58
N GLN A 26 45.57 13.42 38.18
CA GLN A 26 44.72 12.51 37.42
C GLN A 26 43.52 12.00 38.23
N VAL A 27 43.67 11.83 39.55
CA VAL A 27 42.57 11.39 40.42
C VAL A 27 41.59 12.54 40.68
N GLN A 28 42.08 13.76 40.90
CA GLN A 28 41.20 14.94 41.06
C GLN A 28 40.44 15.28 39.77
N GLY A 29 41.06 15.14 38.60
CA GLY A 29 40.40 15.31 37.30
C GLY A 29 39.25 14.32 37.07
N ARG A 30 39.44 13.04 37.44
CA ARG A 30 38.37 12.02 37.33
C ARG A 30 37.20 12.28 38.28
N ILE A 31 37.44 12.83 39.47
CA ILE A 31 36.39 13.16 40.44
C ILE A 31 35.58 14.38 39.96
N ALA A 32 36.23 15.42 39.42
CA ALA A 32 35.57 16.60 38.90
C ALA A 32 34.64 16.29 37.70
N VAL A 33 35.08 15.43 36.78
CA VAL A 33 34.27 15.00 35.61
C VAL A 33 33.06 14.15 36.05
N ARG A 34 33.23 13.29 37.05
CA ARG A 34 32.13 12.46 37.58
C ARG A 34 31.08 13.28 38.34
N ARG A 35 31.48 14.37 39.00
CA ARG A 35 30.57 15.29 39.69
C ARG A 35 29.75 16.13 38.71
N ARG A 36 30.37 16.64 37.62
CA ARG A 36 29.67 17.39 36.56
C ARG A 36 28.64 16.55 35.79
N ARG A 37 28.91 15.26 35.56
CA ARG A 37 27.94 14.36 34.88
C ARG A 37 26.71 14.03 35.72
N ARG A 38 26.80 14.06 37.06
CA ARG A 38 25.64 13.82 37.94
C ARG A 38 24.70 15.01 38.03
N THR A 39 25.20 16.24 37.94
CA THR A 39 24.36 17.44 37.98
C THR A 39 23.63 17.71 36.66
N THR A 40 24.18 17.31 35.51
CA THR A 40 23.49 17.47 34.21
C THR A 40 22.44 16.38 33.95
N ALA A 41 22.67 15.14 34.41
CA ALA A 41 21.71 14.06 34.25
C ALA A 41 20.43 14.26 35.09
N ALA A 42 20.55 14.87 36.28
CA ALA A 42 19.39 15.14 37.14
C ALA A 42 18.48 16.25 36.57
N GLY A 43 19.05 17.25 35.88
CA GLY A 43 18.27 18.33 35.24
C GLY A 43 17.48 17.87 34.01
N ALA A 44 18.04 16.96 33.21
CA ALA A 44 17.38 16.45 32.00
C ALA A 44 16.13 15.60 32.32
N LEU A 45 16.16 14.83 33.42
CA LEU A 45 15.02 14.01 33.83
C LEU A 45 13.85 14.86 34.35
N ALA A 46 14.14 15.92 35.11
CA ALA A 46 13.11 16.82 35.64
C ALA A 46 12.41 17.61 34.51
N ALA A 47 13.16 18.04 33.48
CA ALA A 47 12.60 18.72 32.32
C ALA A 47 11.69 17.80 31.48
N LEU A 48 12.06 16.51 31.31
CA LEU A 48 11.22 15.52 30.63
C LEU A 48 9.92 15.24 31.39
N ILE A 49 9.97 15.10 32.72
CA ILE A 49 8.77 14.89 33.54
C ILE A 49 7.86 16.13 33.46
N ALA A 50 8.42 17.34 33.53
CA ALA A 50 7.64 18.57 33.37
C ALA A 50 6.97 18.67 32.00
N LEU A 51 7.66 18.31 30.90
CA LEU A 51 7.08 18.27 29.56
C LEU A 51 5.96 17.24 29.41
N VAL A 52 6.11 16.05 30.03
CA VAL A 52 5.07 15.02 30.04
C VAL A 52 3.84 15.50 30.82
N VAL A 53 4.03 16.12 31.99
CA VAL A 53 2.92 16.61 32.81
C VAL A 53 2.20 17.80 32.15
N VAL A 54 2.92 18.74 31.53
CA VAL A 54 2.31 19.84 30.77
C VAL A 54 1.60 19.31 29.52
N GLY A 55 2.19 18.36 28.79
CA GLY A 55 1.53 17.70 27.67
C GLY A 55 0.24 16.97 28.06
N TYR A 56 0.22 16.34 29.24
CA TYR A 56 -0.95 15.58 29.72
C TYR A 56 -2.07 16.47 30.30
N THR A 57 -1.73 17.66 30.83
CA THR A 57 -2.70 18.56 31.47
C THR A 57 -3.33 19.56 30.51
N VAL A 58 -2.67 19.90 29.39
CA VAL A 58 -3.19 20.85 28.38
C VAL A 58 -3.96 20.16 27.24
N ALA A 59 -3.99 18.82 27.20
CA ALA A 59 -4.73 18.03 26.21
C ALA A 59 -6.13 17.50 26.62
N PRO A 60 -6.98 18.14 27.46
CA PRO A 60 -8.37 17.68 27.61
C PRO A 60 -9.18 17.80 26.30
N GLY A 61 -8.78 18.70 25.39
CA GLY A 61 -9.45 18.94 24.10
C GLY A 61 -9.20 17.88 23.03
N LEU A 62 -8.22 16.98 23.20
CA LEU A 62 -7.96 15.86 22.27
C LEU A 62 -8.68 14.56 22.68
N ARG A 63 -9.42 14.58 23.79
CA ARG A 63 -10.23 13.45 24.29
C ARG A 63 -11.73 13.59 24.03
N ALA A 64 -12.16 14.60 23.29
CA ALA A 64 -13.50 14.57 22.73
C ALA A 64 -13.57 13.35 21.80
N ALA A 65 -14.26 12.30 22.24
CA ALA A 65 -14.63 11.21 21.37
C ALA A 65 -15.31 11.86 20.14
N PRO A 66 -14.85 11.59 18.92
CA PRO A 66 -15.47 12.18 17.73
C PRO A 66 -16.97 11.88 17.80
N GLU A 67 -17.80 12.92 17.75
CA GLU A 67 -19.24 12.74 17.60
C GLU A 67 -19.47 11.74 16.47
N PRO A 68 -20.28 10.68 16.66
CA PRO A 68 -20.49 9.68 15.64
C PRO A 68 -20.99 10.39 14.39
N ALA A 69 -20.20 10.35 13.32
CA ALA A 69 -20.59 10.91 12.05
C ALA A 69 -21.91 10.23 11.66
N VAL A 70 -23.00 11.00 11.70
CA VAL A 70 -24.32 10.58 11.24
C VAL A 70 -24.11 9.99 9.86
N THR A 71 -24.51 8.73 9.69
CA THR A 71 -24.31 7.90 8.48
C THR A 71 -25.04 8.52 7.29
N ARG A 72 -24.51 9.63 6.78
CA ARG A 72 -25.01 10.33 5.62
C ARG A 72 -24.56 9.49 4.43
N ILE A 73 -25.51 9.00 3.64
CA ILE A 73 -25.23 8.36 2.35
C ILE A 73 -24.17 9.22 1.65
N PRO A 74 -23.02 8.66 1.25
CA PRO A 74 -21.96 9.46 0.67
C PRO A 74 -22.53 10.25 -0.51
N PRO A 75 -22.26 11.56 -0.60
CA PRO A 75 -22.76 12.36 -1.71
C PRO A 75 -22.33 11.72 -3.02
N THR A 76 -23.20 11.74 -4.03
CA THR A 76 -22.88 11.23 -5.36
C THR A 76 -22.69 12.38 -6.36
N VAL A 77 -21.85 12.15 -7.36
CA VAL A 77 -21.62 13.01 -8.52
C VAL A 77 -22.09 12.22 -9.74
N LYS A 78 -23.24 12.58 -10.31
CA LYS A 78 -23.82 11.90 -11.49
C LYS A 78 -23.99 10.38 -11.33
N GLY A 79 -24.21 9.89 -10.10
CA GLY A 79 -24.35 8.46 -9.80
C GLY A 79 -23.06 7.74 -9.36
N PHE A 80 -21.93 8.45 -9.34
CA PHE A 80 -20.66 8.00 -8.77
C PHE A 80 -20.53 8.46 -7.31
N PRO A 81 -19.99 7.66 -6.38
CA PRO A 81 -19.70 8.14 -5.04
C PRO A 81 -18.63 9.24 -5.13
N LYS A 82 -18.82 10.33 -4.38
CA LYS A 82 -17.85 11.45 -4.37
C LYS A 82 -16.45 10.99 -3.98
N TYR A 83 -16.35 9.96 -3.13
CA TYR A 83 -15.10 9.33 -2.71
C TYR A 83 -15.18 7.83 -2.97
N ASN A 84 -14.13 7.27 -3.54
CA ASN A 84 -14.03 5.84 -3.84
C ASN A 84 -12.58 5.37 -3.73
N PHE A 85 -12.31 4.36 -2.92
CA PHE A 85 -10.98 3.72 -2.81
C PHE A 85 -9.79 4.71 -2.78
N GLY A 86 -9.84 5.72 -1.91
CA GLY A 86 -8.73 6.69 -1.77
C GLY A 86 -8.70 7.79 -2.81
N THR A 87 -9.72 7.87 -3.66
CA THR A 87 -9.84 8.91 -4.68
C THR A 87 -11.10 9.74 -4.47
N LYS A 88 -11.12 10.97 -5.00
CA LYS A 88 -12.27 11.87 -5.02
C LYS A 88 -12.66 12.14 -6.46
N VAL A 89 -13.92 11.89 -6.80
CA VAL A 89 -14.47 12.18 -8.14
C VAL A 89 -14.45 13.70 -8.38
N VAL A 90 -13.78 14.11 -9.46
CA VAL A 90 -13.64 15.51 -9.89
C VAL A 90 -14.39 15.82 -11.17
N ALA A 91 -14.66 14.81 -11.99
CA ALA A 91 -15.49 14.92 -13.19
C ALA A 91 -16.25 13.60 -13.40
N ALA A 92 -17.49 13.66 -13.87
CA ALA A 92 -18.27 12.48 -14.18
C ALA A 92 -19.35 12.79 -15.22
N GLU A 93 -19.65 11.82 -16.07
CA GLU A 93 -20.75 11.90 -17.03
C GLU A 93 -21.43 10.54 -17.20
N ARG A 94 -22.70 10.56 -17.64
CA ARG A 94 -23.46 9.35 -17.95
C ARG A 94 -24.32 9.55 -19.20
N THR A 95 -24.56 8.48 -19.92
CA THR A 95 -25.44 8.52 -21.09
C THR A 95 -26.93 8.43 -20.71
N ALA A 96 -27.80 8.72 -21.67
CA ALA A 96 -29.18 8.26 -21.60
C ALA A 96 -29.25 6.76 -21.96
N PRO A 97 -30.31 6.03 -21.57
CA PRO A 97 -30.49 4.64 -21.95
C PRO A 97 -30.40 4.43 -23.47
N GLY A 98 -29.66 3.40 -23.90
CA GLY A 98 -29.49 3.02 -25.31
C GLY A 98 -28.46 3.84 -26.10
N VAL A 99 -27.91 4.91 -25.51
CA VAL A 99 -26.82 5.67 -26.14
C VAL A 99 -25.50 4.93 -25.93
N THR A 100 -24.84 4.60 -27.05
CA THR A 100 -23.66 3.73 -27.09
C THR A 100 -22.33 4.44 -26.90
N THR A 101 -22.29 5.78 -26.92
CA THR A 101 -21.04 6.54 -26.78
C THR A 101 -21.18 7.62 -25.72
N LEU A 102 -20.22 7.65 -24.80
CA LEU A 102 -20.03 8.64 -23.76
C LEU A 102 -18.76 9.44 -24.03
N THR A 103 -18.82 10.76 -23.87
CA THR A 103 -17.62 11.61 -23.89
C THR A 103 -17.54 12.40 -22.60
N LEU A 104 -16.38 12.35 -21.94
CA LEU A 104 -16.08 13.09 -20.72
C LEU A 104 -14.84 13.95 -20.98
N THR A 105 -14.97 15.27 -20.83
CA THR A 105 -13.83 16.19 -20.89
C THR A 105 -13.49 16.65 -19.48
N TRP A 106 -12.23 16.54 -19.09
CA TRP A 106 -11.71 16.98 -17.80
C TRP A 106 -10.44 17.79 -17.99
N LEU A 107 -10.36 18.95 -17.33
CA LEU A 107 -9.16 19.77 -17.29
C LEU A 107 -8.45 19.52 -15.95
N PRO A 108 -7.33 18.77 -15.92
CA PRO A 108 -6.58 18.55 -14.68
C PRO A 108 -6.00 19.86 -14.16
N ALA A 109 -6.00 20.03 -12.83
CA ALA A 109 -5.20 21.09 -12.23
C ALA A 109 -3.70 20.80 -12.47
N PRO A 110 -2.83 21.83 -12.58
CA PRO A 110 -1.40 21.64 -12.85
C PRO A 110 -0.67 20.77 -11.82
N THR A 111 -1.22 20.61 -10.62
CA THR A 111 -0.67 19.80 -9.53
C THR A 111 -1.03 18.32 -9.61
N VAL A 112 -1.95 17.94 -10.49
CA VAL A 112 -2.45 16.57 -10.59
C VAL A 112 -1.47 15.74 -11.42
N THR A 113 -0.75 14.84 -10.76
CA THR A 113 0.21 13.93 -11.39
C THR A 113 -0.36 12.55 -11.64
N THR A 114 -1.41 12.17 -10.91
CA THR A 114 -2.09 10.88 -11.05
C THR A 114 -3.59 11.06 -10.91
N TYR A 115 -4.35 10.21 -11.59
CA TYR A 115 -5.80 10.16 -11.53
C TYR A 115 -6.26 8.75 -11.88
N THR A 116 -7.47 8.41 -11.49
CA THR A 116 -8.11 7.13 -11.77
C THR A 116 -9.37 7.39 -12.57
N VAL A 117 -9.56 6.65 -13.67
CA VAL A 117 -10.86 6.59 -14.34
C VAL A 117 -11.68 5.48 -13.71
N ILE A 118 -12.94 5.78 -13.42
CA ILE A 118 -13.88 4.88 -12.80
C ILE A 118 -15.02 4.68 -13.81
N GLU A 119 -15.25 3.45 -14.22
CA GLU A 119 -16.36 3.10 -15.08
C GLU A 119 -17.51 2.52 -14.28
N LYS A 120 -18.72 2.76 -14.77
CA LYS A 120 -19.91 2.07 -14.28
C LYS A 120 -20.93 1.98 -15.39
N CYS A 121 -21.52 0.81 -15.51
CA CYS A 121 -22.58 0.54 -16.46
C CYS A 121 -23.81 0.02 -15.74
N TRP A 122 -24.97 0.42 -16.22
CA TRP A 122 -26.26 0.00 -15.70
C TRP A 122 -27.07 -0.65 -16.81
N THR A 123 -27.71 -1.76 -16.50
CA THR A 123 -28.65 -2.49 -17.36
C THR A 123 -29.63 -3.21 -16.44
N ALA A 124 -30.87 -3.43 -16.89
CA ALA A 124 -31.86 -4.24 -16.20
C ALA A 124 -31.56 -5.75 -16.33
N LEU A 125 -30.69 -6.14 -17.26
CA LEU A 125 -30.22 -7.51 -17.36
C LEU A 125 -29.29 -7.83 -16.19
N ASN A 126 -29.67 -8.80 -15.38
CA ASN A 126 -28.84 -9.29 -14.30
C ASN A 126 -27.73 -10.18 -14.87
N GLY A 127 -26.51 -10.06 -14.34
CA GLY A 127 -25.46 -11.06 -14.51
C GLY A 127 -24.46 -10.85 -15.66
N GLY A 128 -24.75 -10.00 -16.64
CA GLY A 128 -23.78 -9.70 -17.70
C GLY A 128 -23.02 -8.39 -17.53
N THR A 129 -22.12 -8.16 -18.49
CA THR A 129 -21.25 -6.98 -18.56
C THR A 129 -21.40 -6.31 -19.92
N ILE A 130 -21.26 -5.00 -19.96
CA ILE A 130 -21.19 -4.26 -21.21
C ILE A 130 -19.72 -4.24 -21.64
N GLU A 131 -19.43 -4.68 -22.85
CA GLU A 131 -18.10 -4.53 -23.45
C GLU A 131 -17.91 -3.09 -23.90
N VAL A 132 -16.76 -2.49 -23.58
CA VAL A 132 -16.48 -1.08 -23.86
C VAL A 132 -15.10 -0.87 -24.46
N ASP A 133 -15.04 0.18 -25.28
CA ASP A 133 -13.83 0.76 -25.83
C ASP A 133 -13.60 2.13 -25.22
N ILE A 134 -12.42 2.33 -24.65
CA ILE A 134 -12.05 3.60 -24.06
C ILE A 134 -10.89 4.19 -24.87
N LYS A 135 -11.02 5.47 -25.23
CA LYS A 135 -9.98 6.26 -25.86
C LYS A 135 -9.69 7.49 -25.01
N VAL A 136 -8.42 7.85 -24.91
CA VAL A 136 -7.97 9.06 -24.22
C VAL A 136 -7.28 9.97 -25.23
N ASN A 137 -7.80 11.17 -25.44
CA ASN A 137 -7.34 12.14 -26.43
C ASN A 137 -7.21 11.53 -27.84
N GLY A 138 -8.17 10.69 -28.24
CA GLY A 138 -8.14 9.99 -29.53
C GLY A 138 -7.05 8.93 -29.68
N GLY A 139 -6.38 8.54 -28.59
CA GLY A 139 -5.36 7.50 -28.55
C GLY A 139 -5.88 6.09 -28.91
N PRO A 140 -5.01 5.07 -28.78
CA PRO A 140 -5.39 3.68 -29.06
C PRO A 140 -6.57 3.24 -28.19
N ARG A 141 -7.32 2.27 -28.72
CA ARG A 141 -8.45 1.63 -28.01
C ARG A 141 -7.89 0.86 -26.82
N LEU A 142 -8.42 1.17 -25.64
CA LEU A 142 -8.29 0.37 -24.43
C LEU A 142 -9.61 -0.41 -24.30
N GLY A 143 -9.55 -1.73 -24.48
CA GLY A 143 -10.72 -2.58 -24.31
C GLY A 143 -11.01 -2.81 -22.82
N GLY A 144 -12.27 -3.04 -22.49
CA GLY A 144 -12.67 -3.42 -21.14
C GLY A 144 -14.10 -3.92 -21.11
N SER A 145 -14.59 -4.23 -19.92
CA SER A 145 -15.99 -4.46 -19.66
C SER A 145 -16.42 -3.73 -18.39
N CYS A 146 -17.68 -3.29 -18.37
CA CYS A 146 -18.29 -2.65 -17.23
C CYS A 146 -19.58 -3.40 -16.87
N GLY A 147 -19.56 -4.06 -15.72
CA GLY A 147 -20.71 -4.74 -15.13
C GLY A 147 -20.36 -5.20 -13.72
N GLY A 148 -21.24 -4.98 -12.75
CA GLY A 148 -21.09 -5.52 -11.39
C GLY A 148 -20.11 -4.82 -10.44
N GLY A 149 -19.41 -3.75 -10.84
CA GLY A 149 -18.46 -3.06 -9.93
C GLY A 149 -17.91 -1.75 -10.48
N TRP A 150 -17.04 -1.11 -9.67
CA TRP A 150 -16.24 0.03 -10.09
C TRP A 150 -14.91 -0.52 -10.64
N THR A 151 -14.73 -0.51 -11.95
CA THR A 151 -13.46 -0.88 -12.57
C THR A 151 -12.63 0.38 -12.77
N SER A 152 -11.32 0.29 -12.50
CA SER A 152 -10.35 1.29 -12.91
C SER A 152 -9.56 0.78 -14.10
N ALA A 153 -10.03 1.07 -15.32
CA ALA A 153 -9.35 0.63 -16.53
C ALA A 153 -8.71 1.83 -17.21
N LEU A 154 -7.53 2.23 -16.76
CA LEU A 154 -6.61 2.96 -17.64
C LEU A 154 -5.17 2.59 -17.33
N ASP A 155 -4.53 2.06 -18.37
CA ASP A 155 -3.09 1.88 -18.49
C ASP A 155 -2.33 3.18 -18.18
N GLU A 156 -1.11 3.03 -17.68
CA GLU A 156 -0.13 4.09 -17.42
C GLU A 156 0.08 4.99 -18.66
N GLN A 157 -0.04 4.43 -19.86
CA GLN A 157 0.06 5.16 -21.13
C GLN A 157 -0.98 6.28 -21.28
N ALA A 158 -2.19 6.11 -20.73
CA ALA A 158 -3.20 7.16 -20.73
C ALA A 158 -2.82 8.29 -19.75
N ARG A 159 -2.21 7.94 -18.61
CA ARG A 159 -1.76 8.90 -17.58
C ARG A 159 -0.61 9.78 -18.07
N ALA A 160 0.33 9.23 -18.83
CA ALA A 160 1.48 9.98 -19.37
C ALA A 160 1.07 11.14 -20.30
N ARG A 161 -0.10 11.06 -20.95
CA ARG A 161 -0.59 12.10 -21.88
C ARG A 161 -1.28 13.29 -21.19
N ALA A 162 -1.64 13.12 -19.91
CA ALA A 162 -2.39 14.11 -19.11
C ALA A 162 -1.54 15.26 -18.54
N ALA A 163 -0.22 15.11 -18.51
CA ALA A 163 0.67 15.90 -17.66
C ALA A 163 0.92 17.37 -18.07
N ARG A 164 0.05 18.01 -18.86
CA ARG A 164 0.34 19.34 -19.46
C ARG A 164 -0.72 20.43 -19.26
N GLY A 165 -1.68 20.24 -18.35
CA GLY A 165 -2.73 21.24 -18.12
C GLY A 165 -3.63 21.48 -19.34
N GLU A 166 -3.64 20.53 -20.27
CA GLU A 166 -4.54 20.49 -21.42
C GLU A 166 -5.80 19.70 -21.06
N PRO A 167 -6.97 20.03 -21.64
CA PRO A 167 -8.16 19.20 -21.47
C PRO A 167 -7.91 17.77 -21.94
N ILE A 168 -8.31 16.81 -21.12
CA ILE A 168 -8.29 15.39 -21.44
C ILE A 168 -9.70 14.98 -21.82
N VAL A 169 -9.84 14.37 -22.99
CA VAL A 169 -11.09 13.86 -23.53
C VAL A 169 -11.06 12.34 -23.46
N PHE A 170 -11.93 11.79 -22.62
CA PHE A 170 -12.21 10.36 -22.56
C PHE A 170 -13.43 10.07 -23.42
N THR A 171 -13.32 9.07 -24.29
CA THR A 171 -14.44 8.56 -25.08
C THR A 171 -14.63 7.10 -24.75
N MET A 172 -15.81 6.74 -24.25
CA MET A 172 -16.19 5.35 -23.98
C MET A 172 -17.30 4.94 -24.95
N THR A 173 -17.10 3.85 -25.68
CA THR A 173 -18.08 3.32 -26.64
C THR A 173 -18.42 1.89 -26.27
N ALA A 174 -19.70 1.60 -26.04
CA ALA A 174 -20.18 0.24 -25.86
C ALA A 174 -20.13 -0.52 -27.20
N THR A 175 -19.47 -1.68 -27.20
CA THR A 175 -19.31 -2.53 -28.37
C THR A 175 -20.23 -3.74 -28.37
N GLY A 176 -20.71 -4.15 -27.20
CA GLY A 176 -21.56 -5.32 -27.06
C GLY A 176 -21.98 -5.56 -25.62
N TYR A 177 -22.68 -6.65 -25.40
CA TYR A 177 -23.01 -7.17 -24.07
C TYR A 177 -22.54 -8.62 -24.01
N GLY A 178 -21.87 -8.98 -22.92
CA GLY A 178 -21.42 -10.35 -22.70
C GLY A 178 -21.94 -10.90 -21.39
N ASP A 179 -22.30 -12.18 -21.40
CA ASP A 179 -22.75 -12.95 -20.25
C ASP A 179 -21.99 -14.29 -20.21
N TYR A 180 -21.62 -14.74 -19.02
CA TYR A 180 -20.98 -16.03 -18.84
C TYR A 180 -22.05 -17.10 -18.59
N ASP A 181 -22.26 -17.98 -19.58
CA ASP A 181 -23.14 -19.13 -19.37
C ASP A 181 -22.41 -20.17 -18.51
N SER A 182 -22.75 -20.20 -17.22
CA SER A 182 -22.17 -21.16 -16.26
C SER A 182 -22.48 -22.62 -16.60
N THR A 183 -23.54 -22.89 -17.37
CA THR A 183 -23.93 -24.25 -17.78
C THR A 183 -23.03 -24.75 -18.92
N ALA A 184 -22.76 -23.87 -19.89
CA ALA A 184 -21.91 -24.18 -21.03
C ALA A 184 -20.42 -23.94 -20.73
N GLY A 185 -20.10 -23.19 -19.68
CA GLY A 185 -18.74 -22.79 -19.35
C GLY A 185 -18.13 -21.85 -20.39
N GLU A 186 -18.96 -21.02 -21.04
CA GLU A 186 -18.55 -20.18 -22.16
C GLU A 186 -19.03 -18.73 -21.99
N TRP A 187 -18.23 -17.78 -22.48
CA TRP A 187 -18.67 -16.40 -22.65
C TRP A 187 -19.53 -16.28 -23.90
N ARG A 188 -20.69 -15.65 -23.76
CA ARG A 188 -21.61 -15.34 -24.87
C ARG A 188 -21.68 -13.85 -25.09
N THR A 189 -21.44 -13.44 -26.32
CA THR A 189 -21.61 -12.05 -26.77
C THR A 189 -22.95 -11.86 -27.44
N GLY A 190 -23.61 -10.75 -27.15
CA GLY A 190 -24.90 -10.36 -27.70
C GLY A 190 -25.01 -8.86 -27.97
N PRO A 191 -26.15 -8.40 -28.53
CA PRO A 191 -26.39 -6.99 -28.77
C PRO A 191 -26.49 -6.23 -27.45
N LEU A 192 -26.11 -4.94 -27.48
CA LEU A 192 -26.26 -4.06 -26.33
C LEU A 192 -27.75 -3.93 -25.94
N PRO A 193 -28.11 -4.09 -24.66
CA PRO A 193 -29.47 -3.87 -24.19
C PRO A 193 -29.94 -2.43 -24.48
N ALA A 194 -31.20 -2.25 -24.86
CA ALA A 194 -31.75 -0.93 -25.21
C ALA A 194 -31.81 0.02 -24.00
N ASP A 195 -31.77 -0.51 -22.79
CA ASP A 195 -31.78 0.21 -21.53
C ASP A 195 -30.37 0.42 -20.93
N ALA A 196 -29.32 -0.02 -21.64
CA ALA A 196 -27.94 0.15 -21.21
C ALA A 196 -27.60 1.63 -21.01
N VAL A 197 -26.99 1.95 -19.87
CA VAL A 197 -26.46 3.28 -19.54
C VAL A 197 -24.97 3.16 -19.26
N LEU A 198 -24.19 4.00 -19.92
CA LEU A 198 -22.75 4.11 -19.74
C LEU A 198 -22.45 5.26 -18.78
N GLY A 199 -21.50 5.06 -17.87
CA GLY A 199 -21.01 6.09 -16.98
C GLY A 199 -19.50 6.03 -16.84
N MET A 200 -18.89 7.20 -16.78
CA MET A 200 -17.47 7.37 -16.53
C MET A 200 -17.24 8.53 -15.58
N ALA A 201 -16.29 8.37 -14.67
CA ALA A 201 -15.78 9.42 -13.81
C ALA A 201 -14.26 9.47 -13.82
N VAL A 202 -13.72 10.66 -13.59
CA VAL A 202 -12.31 10.87 -13.24
C VAL A 202 -12.24 11.19 -11.77
N ALA A 203 -11.33 10.53 -11.06
CA ALA A 203 -11.08 10.75 -9.65
C ALA A 203 -9.60 11.01 -9.38
N GLU A 204 -9.32 11.96 -8.50
CA GLU A 204 -7.96 12.31 -8.06
C GLU A 204 -7.63 11.62 -6.74
N PRO A 205 -6.38 11.20 -6.49
CA PRO A 205 -6.00 10.64 -5.19
C PRO A 205 -6.22 11.65 -4.07
N VAL A 206 -6.63 11.15 -2.91
CA VAL A 206 -6.81 11.93 -1.69
C VAL A 206 -5.83 11.40 -0.65
N PRO A 207 -5.03 12.26 0.01
CA PRO A 207 -4.21 11.85 1.13
C PRO A 207 -5.04 11.11 2.17
N PHE A 208 -4.48 10.06 2.78
CA PHE A 208 -5.25 9.21 3.70
C PHE A 208 -5.89 10.02 4.85
N ALA A 209 -5.17 11.01 5.37
CA ALA A 209 -5.64 11.90 6.43
C ALA A 209 -6.84 12.79 6.02
N ASP A 210 -7.01 13.05 4.72
CA ASP A 210 -8.07 13.92 4.18
C ASP A 210 -9.28 13.13 3.67
N TYR A 211 -9.19 11.80 3.62
CA TYR A 211 -10.26 10.96 3.14
C TYR A 211 -11.37 10.81 4.20
N PRO A 212 -12.65 11.04 3.86
CA PRO A 212 -13.75 10.93 4.82
C PRO A 212 -14.09 9.46 5.07
N LEU A 213 -13.31 8.80 5.90
CA LEU A 213 -13.54 7.40 6.28
C LEU A 213 -14.90 7.26 6.99
N PRO A 214 -15.64 6.14 6.75
CA PRO A 214 -16.84 5.85 7.50
C PRO A 214 -16.54 5.69 9.00
N SER A 215 -17.53 5.88 9.86
CA SER A 215 -17.38 5.61 11.30
C SER A 215 -16.95 4.17 11.55
N ARG A 216 -16.01 3.97 12.49
CA ARG A 216 -15.57 2.62 12.89
C ARG A 216 -16.74 1.84 13.49
N PRO A 217 -17.08 0.64 12.99
CA PRO A 217 -18.11 -0.19 13.60
C PRO A 217 -17.61 -0.75 14.94
N GLU A 218 -18.54 -1.04 15.86
CA GLU A 218 -18.22 -1.63 17.16
C GLU A 218 -17.52 -2.98 17.06
N ARG A 219 -17.84 -3.76 16.02
CA ARG A 219 -17.26 -5.07 15.73
C ARG A 219 -16.66 -5.08 14.33
N LEU A 220 -15.41 -5.48 14.25
CA LEU A 220 -14.72 -5.68 12.98
C LEU A 220 -15.00 -7.08 12.44
N LYS A 221 -15.11 -7.21 11.12
CA LYS A 221 -15.17 -8.52 10.47
C LYS A 221 -13.85 -9.27 10.66
N PRO A 222 -13.84 -10.60 10.84
CA PRO A 222 -12.60 -11.38 10.86
C PRO A 222 -11.81 -11.21 9.55
N LEU A 223 -10.49 -11.40 9.62
CA LEU A 223 -9.67 -11.51 8.41
C LEU A 223 -10.05 -12.77 7.64
N ASP A 224 -10.15 -12.64 6.32
CA ASP A 224 -10.35 -13.76 5.40
C ASP A 224 -9.24 -13.75 4.36
N LEU A 225 -8.42 -14.79 4.38
CA LEU A 225 -7.34 -15.01 3.43
C LEU A 225 -7.63 -16.19 2.50
N ARG A 226 -8.83 -16.77 2.50
CA ARG A 226 -9.08 -18.05 1.82
C ARG A 226 -8.92 -18.02 0.30
N GLU A 227 -8.98 -16.84 -0.31
CA GLU A 227 -8.81 -16.70 -1.76
C GLU A 227 -7.37 -16.98 -2.21
N VAL A 228 -7.22 -17.45 -3.45
CA VAL A 228 -5.95 -17.67 -4.13
C VAL A 228 -6.17 -17.36 -5.61
N ILE A 229 -5.21 -16.71 -6.27
CA ILE A 229 -5.26 -16.54 -7.72
C ILE A 229 -4.88 -17.84 -8.39
N VAL A 230 -5.66 -18.22 -9.39
CA VAL A 230 -5.28 -19.27 -10.33
C VAL A 230 -5.13 -18.60 -11.69
N ASN A 231 -3.88 -18.40 -12.11
CA ASN A 231 -3.55 -17.91 -13.43
C ASN A 231 -3.23 -19.09 -14.33
N GLU A 232 -3.83 -19.10 -15.52
CA GLU A 232 -3.47 -20.08 -16.54
C GLU A 232 -1.98 -19.96 -16.87
N GLY A 233 -1.31 -21.10 -16.97
CA GLY A 233 0.13 -21.13 -17.24
C GLY A 233 1.00 -20.99 -15.98
N ILE A 234 0.47 -20.61 -14.82
CA ILE A 234 1.23 -20.58 -13.56
C ILE A 234 0.85 -21.76 -12.68
N THR A 235 1.86 -22.52 -12.25
CA THR A 235 1.72 -23.55 -11.22
C THR A 235 2.12 -22.97 -9.87
N TYR A 236 1.14 -22.72 -9.01
CA TYR A 236 1.37 -22.27 -7.64
C TYR A 236 1.69 -23.44 -6.69
N ALA A 237 2.55 -23.17 -5.70
CA ALA A 237 2.82 -24.10 -4.62
C ALA A 237 1.56 -24.39 -3.79
N PRO A 238 1.47 -25.55 -3.10
CA PRO A 238 0.38 -25.83 -2.18
C PRO A 238 0.22 -24.72 -1.13
N ILE A 239 -1.01 -24.41 -0.74
CA ILE A 239 -1.29 -23.35 0.24
C ILE A 239 -0.65 -23.61 1.62
N SER A 240 -0.35 -24.88 1.94
CA SER A 240 0.40 -25.27 3.14
C SER A 240 1.86 -24.80 3.14
N GLU A 241 2.39 -24.42 1.98
CA GLU A 241 3.73 -23.85 1.79
C GLU A 241 3.69 -22.31 1.69
N ALA A 242 2.51 -21.70 1.85
CA ALA A 242 2.36 -20.26 1.80
C ALA A 242 3.10 -19.60 2.97
N VAL A 243 3.71 -18.45 2.70
CA VAL A 243 4.27 -17.59 3.75
C VAL A 243 3.19 -16.61 4.19
N GLU A 244 2.86 -16.61 5.48
CA GLU A 244 1.91 -15.66 6.05
C GLU A 244 2.60 -14.65 6.97
N VAL A 245 2.26 -13.39 6.78
CA VAL A 245 2.68 -12.26 7.60
C VAL A 245 1.45 -11.66 8.25
N HIS A 246 1.45 -11.57 9.57
CA HIS A 246 0.33 -11.03 10.34
C HIS A 246 0.76 -9.78 11.10
N SER A 247 -0.16 -8.85 11.26
CA SER A 247 0.00 -7.69 12.16
C SER A 247 0.28 -8.12 13.59
N ASP A 248 1.11 -7.36 14.33
CA ASP A 248 1.27 -7.55 15.77
C ASP A 248 -0.06 -7.17 16.48
N PRO A 249 -0.70 -8.09 17.23
CA PRO A 249 -1.99 -7.80 17.88
C PRO A 249 -1.93 -6.66 18.89
N ALA A 250 -0.75 -6.38 19.46
CA ALA A 250 -0.55 -5.26 20.38
C ALA A 250 -0.23 -3.94 19.66
N ASP A 251 0.27 -4.01 18.44
CA ASP A 251 0.64 -2.85 17.61
C ASP A 251 0.46 -3.15 16.12
N PRO A 252 -0.77 -2.97 15.57
CA PRO A 252 -1.01 -3.21 14.15
C PRO A 252 -0.26 -2.23 13.23
N SER A 253 0.39 -1.19 13.77
CA SER A 253 1.24 -0.27 13.02
C SER A 253 2.72 -0.68 12.98
N ARG A 254 3.07 -1.78 13.65
CA ARG A 254 4.44 -2.28 13.67
C ARG A 254 4.84 -2.94 12.33
N PRO A 255 5.92 -2.48 11.67
CA PRO A 255 6.44 -3.14 10.47
C PRO A 255 6.82 -4.59 10.74
N GLN A 256 6.47 -5.47 9.81
CA GLN A 256 6.83 -6.89 9.85
C GLN A 256 7.92 -7.17 8.81
N ARG A 257 8.81 -8.11 9.12
CA ARG A 257 9.89 -8.53 8.24
C ARG A 257 9.90 -10.04 8.13
N ILE A 258 10.00 -10.53 6.90
CA ILE A 258 10.20 -11.94 6.61
C ILE A 258 11.29 -12.10 5.56
N THR A 259 11.91 -13.27 5.57
CA THR A 259 12.88 -13.67 4.57
C THR A 259 12.22 -14.67 3.64
N LEU A 260 12.36 -14.45 2.32
CA LEU A 260 11.78 -15.33 1.31
C LEU A 260 12.74 -15.51 0.14
N LEU A 261 12.62 -16.65 -0.55
CA LEU A 261 13.37 -16.95 -1.76
C LEU A 261 12.63 -16.35 -2.96
N TRP A 262 13.14 -15.27 -3.54
CA TRP A 262 12.55 -14.56 -4.68
C TRP A 262 12.31 -15.51 -5.85
N GLN A 263 11.05 -15.66 -6.27
CA GLN A 263 10.62 -16.51 -7.39
C GLN A 263 10.26 -15.65 -8.60
N ASP A 264 9.78 -16.30 -9.67
CA ASP A 264 9.26 -15.62 -10.87
C ASP A 264 7.82 -15.14 -10.67
N HIS A 265 7.03 -15.85 -9.84
CA HIS A 265 5.67 -15.45 -9.53
C HIS A 265 5.34 -15.57 -8.03
N TYR A 266 4.44 -14.71 -7.57
CA TYR A 266 3.70 -14.91 -6.32
C TYR A 266 2.23 -14.54 -6.47
N SER A 267 1.35 -15.42 -6.00
CA SER A 267 -0.03 -15.03 -5.68
C SER A 267 -0.03 -14.38 -4.30
N LEU A 268 -0.35 -13.09 -4.26
CA LEU A 268 -0.51 -12.32 -3.04
C LEU A 268 -1.97 -12.12 -2.68
N VAL A 269 -2.27 -12.44 -1.43
CA VAL A 269 -3.59 -12.23 -0.84
C VAL A 269 -3.37 -11.38 0.40
N MET A 270 -3.84 -10.15 0.35
CA MET A 270 -3.70 -9.18 1.43
C MET A 270 -5.08 -8.90 2.00
N ALA A 271 -5.24 -8.92 3.31
CA ALA A 271 -6.51 -8.61 3.95
C ALA A 271 -6.33 -7.63 5.09
N ALA A 272 -7.35 -6.79 5.31
CA ALA A 272 -7.39 -5.86 6.44
C ALA A 272 -8.79 -5.73 7.03
N GLN A 273 -8.85 -5.54 8.35
CA GLN A 273 -10.09 -5.27 9.07
C GLN A 273 -10.47 -3.79 9.13
N THR A 274 -9.48 -2.90 9.00
CA THR A 274 -9.67 -1.44 9.08
C THR A 274 -9.04 -0.76 7.88
N PRO A 275 -9.47 0.48 7.56
CA PRO A 275 -8.74 1.31 6.62
C PRO A 275 -7.27 1.46 7.00
N GLY A 276 -6.41 1.56 5.99
CA GLY A 276 -4.97 1.70 6.15
C GLY A 276 -4.23 1.43 4.84
N VAL A 277 -2.91 1.57 4.88
CA VAL A 277 -2.03 1.35 3.72
C VAL A 277 -0.90 0.41 4.13
N LEU A 278 -0.69 -0.65 3.36
CA LEU A 278 0.51 -1.49 3.44
C LEU A 278 1.47 -1.06 2.33
N THR A 279 2.73 -0.83 2.71
CA THR A 279 3.83 -0.61 1.77
C THR A 279 4.76 -1.81 1.83
N PHE A 280 5.17 -2.30 0.66
CA PHE A 280 6.02 -3.47 0.50
C PHE A 280 7.40 -3.03 0.02
N ALA A 281 8.44 -3.50 0.70
CA ALA A 281 9.82 -3.26 0.34
C ALA A 281 10.63 -4.56 0.28
N ALA A 282 11.45 -4.71 -0.77
CA ALA A 282 12.41 -5.82 -0.90
C ALA A 282 13.82 -5.26 -0.66
N ASP A 283 14.52 -5.81 0.34
CA ASP A 283 15.85 -5.35 0.76
C ASP A 283 15.94 -3.83 1.00
N GLY A 284 14.84 -3.26 1.51
CA GLY A 284 14.72 -1.84 1.85
C GLY A 284 14.29 -0.92 0.69
N SER A 285 14.06 -1.45 -0.51
CA SER A 285 13.51 -0.68 -1.64
C SER A 285 12.01 -0.91 -1.75
N ASP A 286 11.21 0.14 -1.58
CA ASP A 286 9.76 0.09 -1.80
C ASP A 286 9.46 -0.32 -3.25
N PHE A 287 8.45 -1.16 -3.44
CA PHE A 287 8.05 -1.62 -4.78
C PHE A 287 6.55 -1.74 -4.97
N ASP A 288 5.76 -1.92 -3.90
CA ASP A 288 4.31 -2.03 -4.04
C ASP A 288 3.55 -1.40 -2.87
N THR A 289 2.27 -1.10 -3.08
CA THR A 289 1.33 -0.62 -2.05
C THR A 289 -0.05 -1.24 -2.20
N ALA A 290 -0.70 -1.49 -1.08
CA ALA A 290 -2.10 -1.89 -0.99
C ALA A 290 -2.83 -1.02 0.03
N SER A 291 -4.05 -0.59 -0.29
CA SER A 291 -4.78 0.36 0.55
C SER A 291 -6.24 -0.01 0.71
N TRP A 292 -6.76 0.12 1.92
CA TRP A 292 -8.16 -0.10 2.28
C TRP A 292 -8.77 1.20 2.78
N TRP A 293 -10.01 1.47 2.37
CA TRP A 293 -10.68 2.76 2.57
C TRP A 293 -12.06 2.63 3.22
N SER A 294 -12.41 1.44 3.71
CA SER A 294 -13.65 1.16 4.43
C SER A 294 -13.44 0.13 5.55
N TYR A 295 -14.44 -0.02 6.42
CA TYR A 295 -14.51 -1.07 7.45
C TYR A 295 -15.29 -2.30 7.00
N GLU A 296 -15.65 -2.40 5.72
CA GLU A 296 -16.38 -3.56 5.22
C GLU A 296 -15.54 -4.84 5.23
N GLY A 297 -14.23 -4.72 5.48
CA GLY A 297 -13.26 -5.78 5.27
C GLY A 297 -13.12 -6.09 3.80
N GLY A 298 -12.06 -6.79 3.44
CA GLY A 298 -11.84 -7.22 2.08
C GLY A 298 -10.43 -7.73 1.89
N HIS A 299 -10.26 -8.54 0.86
CA HIS A 299 -8.95 -8.91 0.38
C HIS A 299 -8.62 -8.10 -0.88
N ILE A 300 -7.33 -7.82 -1.05
CA ILE A 300 -6.76 -7.41 -2.31
C ILE A 300 -5.92 -8.59 -2.76
N VAL A 301 -6.15 -9.02 -3.98
CA VAL A 301 -5.57 -10.23 -4.53
C VAL A 301 -4.79 -9.81 -5.77
N ARG A 302 -3.49 -10.13 -5.82
CA ARG A 302 -2.57 -9.71 -6.89
C ARG A 302 -1.67 -10.86 -7.30
N ASP A 303 -1.48 -11.01 -8.60
CA ASP A 303 -0.37 -11.80 -9.10
C ASP A 303 0.83 -10.87 -9.25
N TRP A 304 1.91 -11.23 -8.60
CA TRP A 304 3.21 -10.59 -8.77
C TRP A 304 4.01 -11.47 -9.71
N ASP A 305 3.98 -11.14 -10.99
CA ASP A 305 5.01 -11.56 -11.94
C ASP A 305 6.30 -10.82 -11.60
N THR A 306 7.05 -11.38 -10.65
CA THR A 306 8.32 -10.86 -10.20
C THR A 306 9.44 -11.06 -11.22
N ALA A 307 9.22 -11.82 -12.30
CA ALA A 307 10.17 -11.95 -13.40
C ALA A 307 10.20 -10.69 -14.27
N ASP A 308 9.08 -9.96 -14.41
CA ASP A 308 8.97 -8.72 -15.18
C ASP A 308 8.41 -7.51 -14.40
N TYR A 309 8.22 -7.65 -13.09
CA TYR A 309 7.66 -6.60 -12.25
C TYR A 309 8.41 -5.26 -12.36
N GLN A 310 7.63 -4.20 -12.57
CA GLN A 310 8.03 -2.81 -12.41
C GLN A 310 7.01 -2.11 -11.51
N PRO A 311 7.45 -1.41 -10.44
CA PRO A 311 6.56 -0.57 -9.65
C PRO A 311 5.83 0.43 -10.55
N LEU A 312 4.54 0.64 -10.31
CA LEU A 312 3.74 1.63 -11.02
C LEU A 312 3.17 2.66 -10.03
N PRO A 313 3.62 3.93 -10.07
CA PRO A 313 4.64 4.48 -10.96
C PRO A 313 6.06 3.95 -10.65
N PRO A 314 7.02 4.06 -11.59
CA PRO A 314 8.40 3.64 -11.37
C PRO A 314 9.01 4.30 -10.14
N ILE A 315 9.55 3.47 -9.24
CA ILE A 315 10.22 3.93 -8.02
C ILE A 315 11.72 4.11 -8.32
N PRO A 316 12.26 5.33 -8.22
CA PRO A 316 13.68 5.57 -8.46
C PRO A 316 14.57 4.70 -7.57
N GLY A 317 15.48 3.95 -8.19
CA GLY A 317 16.43 3.10 -7.47
C GLY A 317 15.91 1.72 -7.11
N PHE A 318 14.66 1.36 -7.46
CA PHE A 318 14.21 -0.02 -7.35
C PHE A 318 15.06 -0.92 -8.26
N VAL A 319 15.74 -1.89 -7.66
CA VAL A 319 16.47 -2.94 -8.37
C VAL A 319 15.77 -4.25 -8.10
N ARG A 320 15.24 -4.87 -9.15
CA ARG A 320 14.60 -6.17 -9.07
C ARG A 320 15.61 -7.23 -8.58
N PRO A 321 15.30 -7.97 -7.50
CA PRO A 321 16.13 -9.09 -7.08
C PRO A 321 16.18 -10.19 -8.16
N PRO A 322 17.34 -10.83 -8.40
CA PRO A 322 17.39 -11.99 -9.29
C PRO A 322 16.56 -13.15 -8.74
N ALA A 323 15.91 -13.91 -9.62
CA ALA A 323 15.22 -15.15 -9.23
C ALA A 323 16.18 -16.12 -8.52
N GLY A 324 15.68 -16.80 -7.49
CA GLY A 324 16.45 -17.70 -6.64
C GLY A 324 17.31 -17.00 -5.58
N THR A 325 17.25 -15.68 -5.43
CA THR A 325 17.93 -14.97 -4.34
C THR A 325 17.07 -14.90 -3.10
N VAL A 326 17.70 -14.85 -1.93
CA VAL A 326 17.00 -14.66 -0.66
C VAL A 326 16.91 -13.17 -0.38
N VAL A 327 15.69 -12.66 -0.22
CA VAL A 327 15.40 -11.25 0.04
C VAL A 327 14.68 -11.08 1.37
N THR A 328 14.84 -9.91 1.98
CA THR A 328 14.04 -9.48 3.13
C THR A 328 12.85 -8.66 2.63
N LEU A 329 11.66 -9.25 2.69
CA LEU A 329 10.42 -8.52 2.47
C LEU A 329 10.02 -7.81 3.76
N THR A 330 9.89 -6.49 3.70
CA THR A 330 9.34 -5.66 4.78
C THR A 330 7.94 -5.21 4.40
N VAL A 331 6.98 -5.46 5.30
CA VAL A 331 5.60 -4.97 5.19
C VAL A 331 5.41 -3.86 6.22
N THR A 332 5.23 -2.63 5.72
CA THR A 332 5.10 -1.43 6.56
C THR A 332 3.65 -0.96 6.58
N PRO A 333 2.92 -1.17 7.69
CA PRO A 333 1.56 -0.69 7.84
C PRO A 333 1.50 0.78 8.21
N GLN A 334 0.51 1.49 7.66
CA GLN A 334 0.20 2.88 7.98
C GLN A 334 -1.29 3.00 8.28
N HIS A 335 -1.63 3.77 9.32
CA HIS A 335 -3.00 4.10 9.74
C HIS A 335 -3.91 2.94 10.21
N PHE A 336 -3.45 1.69 10.20
CA PHE A 336 -4.23 0.56 10.70
C PHE A 336 -4.51 0.66 12.20
N THR A 337 -5.74 0.29 12.59
CA THR A 337 -6.19 0.23 13.99
C THR A 337 -6.80 -1.12 14.35
N GLY A 338 -6.73 -2.09 13.44
CA GLY A 338 -7.12 -3.49 13.61
C GLY A 338 -6.18 -4.38 12.81
N ALA A 339 -6.48 -5.67 12.76
CA ALA A 339 -5.56 -6.65 12.18
C ALA A 339 -5.46 -6.51 10.65
N TRP A 340 -4.29 -6.86 10.13
CA TRP A 340 -4.02 -7.07 8.71
C TRP A 340 -3.16 -8.31 8.54
N ALA A 341 -3.23 -8.92 7.37
CA ALA A 341 -2.39 -10.06 7.03
C ALA A 341 -2.07 -10.08 5.53
N VAL A 342 -0.95 -10.72 5.20
CA VAL A 342 -0.47 -10.95 3.84
C VAL A 342 -0.11 -12.42 3.72
N ARG A 343 -0.65 -13.09 2.70
CA ARG A 343 -0.24 -14.44 2.30
C ARG A 343 0.46 -14.36 0.95
N LEU A 344 1.63 -14.98 0.86
CA LEU A 344 2.39 -15.15 -0.37
C LEU A 344 2.45 -16.63 -0.74
N VAL A 345 2.00 -16.97 -1.94
CA VAL A 345 2.11 -18.32 -2.49
C VAL A 345 3.02 -18.26 -3.71
N ALA A 346 4.18 -18.93 -3.64
CA ALA A 346 5.12 -18.99 -4.75
C ALA A 346 4.49 -19.64 -5.99
N GLY A 347 4.73 -19.07 -7.16
CA GLY A 347 4.34 -19.62 -8.45
C GLY A 347 5.52 -19.78 -9.38
N LYS A 348 5.36 -20.66 -10.38
CA LYS A 348 6.30 -20.84 -11.49
C LYS A 348 5.55 -20.97 -12.79
N GLU A 349 6.13 -20.47 -13.87
CA GLU A 349 5.63 -20.77 -15.21
C GLU A 349 5.60 -22.28 -15.45
N THR A 350 4.52 -22.74 -16.09
CA THR A 350 4.34 -24.12 -16.48
C THR A 350 5.09 -24.35 -17.80
N PRO A 351 6.11 -25.22 -17.84
CA PRO A 351 6.90 -25.43 -19.05
C PRO A 351 6.03 -25.82 -20.25
N GLY A 352 6.21 -25.13 -21.39
CA GLY A 352 5.58 -25.51 -22.66
C GLY A 352 4.18 -24.93 -22.93
N ARG A 353 3.79 -23.84 -22.25
CA ARG A 353 2.52 -23.11 -22.48
C ARG A 353 2.71 -21.62 -22.85
N SER A 354 3.80 -21.29 -23.55
CA SER A 354 4.07 -19.95 -24.09
C SER A 354 3.36 -19.68 -25.42
#